data_AF-A0A398C744-F1
#
_entry.id   AF-A0A398C744-F1
#
_cell.length_a   1.000
_cell.length_b   1.000
_cell.length_c   1.000
_cell.angle_alpha   90.00
_cell.angle_beta   90.00
_cell.angle_gamma   90.00
#
_symmetry.space_group_name_H-M   'P 1'
#
loop_
_entity.id
_entity.type
_entity.pdbx_description
1 polymer ?
#
loop_
_entity_poly.entity_id
_entity_poly.type
_entity_poly.pdbx_seq_one_letter_code
_entity_poly.pdbx_strand_id
1 'polypeptide(L)'
;MYGITAVRFEPSGAPRIDQVLMGLLARDGSGWDLPPASVPLAAVIDRLLEGDEIVAVCEASGGKLVHSGPAALQVQDSLHGGWEESIAFPDDGKTPGLRDLPRF
;
A
#
# COMPACT_ATOMS: atom_id res chain seq x y z
N MET A 1 9.56 8.03 -3.59
CA MET A 1 8.26 7.73 -2.97
C MET A 1 7.61 6.62 -3.76
N TYR A 2 7.27 5.51 -3.11
CA TYR A 2 6.55 4.41 -3.72
C TYR A 2 5.05 4.62 -3.56
N GLY A 3 4.28 4.07 -4.49
CA GLY A 3 2.82 4.09 -4.45
C GLY A 3 2.26 2.67 -4.55
N ILE A 4 1.28 2.35 -3.71
CA ILE A 4 0.48 1.13 -3.82
C ILE A 4 -0.88 1.48 -4.43
N THR A 5 -1.24 0.82 -5.53
CA THR A 5 -2.48 1.11 -6.26
C THR A 5 -3.54 0.02 -6.17
N ALA A 6 -3.19 -1.18 -5.73
CA ALA A 6 -4.12 -2.29 -5.57
C ALA A 6 -3.56 -3.33 -4.61
N VAL A 7 -4.44 -4.11 -3.97
CA VAL A 7 -4.08 -5.15 -2.99
C VAL A 7 -4.72 -6.48 -3.35
N ARG A 8 -4.03 -7.57 -3.03
CA ARG A 8 -4.58 -8.94 -3.07
C ARG A 8 -4.57 -9.50 -1.67
N PHE A 9 -5.67 -10.18 -1.33
CA PHE A 9 -5.84 -10.81 -0.02
C PHE A 9 -5.56 -12.31 -0.11
N GLU A 10 -5.09 -12.87 0.99
CA GLU A 10 -4.97 -14.32 1.16
C GLU A 10 -6.32 -15.00 0.89
N PRO A 11 -6.32 -16.16 0.23
CA PRO A 11 -7.54 -16.94 -0.02
C PRO A 11 -8.21 -17.48 1.27
N SER A 12 -7.50 -17.46 2.40
CA SER A 12 -7.79 -18.17 3.65
C SER A 12 -8.91 -17.56 4.51
N GLY A 13 -9.55 -16.48 4.06
CA GLY A 13 -10.78 -15.95 4.65
C GLY A 13 -10.59 -14.86 5.73
N ALA A 14 -9.36 -14.58 6.16
CA ALA A 14 -9.03 -13.34 6.85
C ALA A 14 -8.58 -12.28 5.82
N PRO A 15 -8.90 -10.99 5.98
CA PRO A 15 -8.42 -9.94 5.08
C PRO A 15 -6.93 -9.64 5.35
N ARG A 16 -6.06 -10.61 5.06
CA ARG A 16 -4.60 -10.48 5.08
C ARG A 16 -4.11 -10.18 3.70
N ILE A 17 -3.29 -9.16 3.53
CA ILE A 17 -2.72 -8.83 2.23
C ILE A 17 -1.52 -9.73 1.99
N ASP A 18 -1.49 -10.45 0.88
CA ASP A 18 -0.32 -11.22 0.48
C ASP A 18 0.53 -10.45 -0.54
N GLN A 19 -0.11 -9.66 -1.42
CA GLN A 19 0.53 -8.97 -2.52
C GLN A 19 -0.10 -7.60 -2.80
N VAL A 20 0.70 -6.71 -3.36
CA VAL A 20 0.29 -5.37 -3.75
C VAL A 20 0.79 -5.03 -5.16
N LEU A 21 0.10 -4.13 -5.85
CA LEU A 21 0.66 -3.44 -7.01
C LEU A 21 1.42 -2.20 -6.53
N MET A 22 2.75 -2.23 -6.62
CA MET A 22 3.63 -1.15 -6.18
C MET A 22 4.41 -0.56 -7.36
N GLY A 23 4.44 0.76 -7.48
CA GLY A 23 5.22 1.51 -8.45
C GLY A 23 6.06 2.61 -7.81
N LEU A 24 6.87 3.29 -8.62
CA LEU A 24 7.61 4.48 -8.19
C LEU A 24 6.92 5.72 -8.73
N LEU A 25 6.58 6.66 -7.85
CA LEU A 25 5.99 7.93 -8.25
C LEU A 25 7.07 8.90 -8.72
N ALA A 26 6.71 9.72 -9.71
CA ALA A 26 7.49 10.90 -10.11
C ALA A 26 7.74 11.81 -8.91
N ARG A 27 8.83 12.59 -8.95
CA ARG A 27 9.19 13.49 -7.83
C ARG A 27 8.09 14.49 -7.45
N ASP A 28 7.22 14.84 -8.40
CA ASP A 28 6.08 15.74 -8.18
C ASP A 28 4.76 15.00 -7.86
N GLY A 29 4.79 13.66 -7.78
CA GLY A 29 3.63 12.81 -7.51
C GLY A 29 2.59 12.78 -8.62
N SER A 30 2.85 13.38 -9.79
CA SER A 30 1.85 13.52 -10.86
C SER A 30 1.60 12.24 -11.65
N GLY A 31 2.53 11.29 -11.58
CA GLY A 31 2.51 10.06 -12.37
C GLY A 31 3.51 9.03 -11.86
N TRP A 32 3.69 7.97 -12.65
CA TRP A 32 4.60 6.87 -12.35
C TRP A 32 5.92 7.03 -13.11
N ASP A 33 7.04 7.13 -12.39
CA ASP A 33 8.38 6.97 -12.95
C ASP A 33 8.65 5.50 -13.30
N LEU A 34 8.17 4.58 -12.45
CA LEU A 34 8.13 3.14 -12.73
C LEU A 34 6.69 2.64 -12.56
N PRO A 35 6.11 1.99 -13.58
CA PRO A 35 4.73 1.53 -13.52
C PRO A 35 4.53 0.49 -12.40
N PRO A 36 3.35 0.45 -11.76
CA PRO A 36 3.08 -0.52 -10.71
C PRO A 36 3.20 -1.96 -11.20
N ALA A 37 3.88 -2.79 -10.41
CA ALA A 37 4.01 -4.22 -10.63
C ALA A 37 3.61 -4.99 -9.35
N SER A 38 3.18 -6.24 -9.53
CA SER A 38 2.84 -7.11 -8.41
C SER A 38 4.09 -7.46 -7.61
N VAL A 39 4.07 -7.17 -6.30
CA VAL A 39 5.12 -7.51 -5.35
C VAL A 39 4.52 -8.15 -4.10
N PRO A 40 5.26 -9.03 -3.38
CA PRO A 40 4.81 -9.53 -2.08
C PRO A 40 4.74 -8.40 -1.04
N LEU A 41 3.84 -8.52 -0.07
CA LEU A 41 3.74 -7.56 1.04
C LEU A 41 5.07 -7.40 1.79
N ALA A 42 5.85 -8.47 1.94
CA ALA A 42 7.17 -8.42 2.57
C ALA A 42 8.11 -7.40 1.92
N ALA A 43 8.08 -7.28 0.59
CA ALA A 43 8.91 -6.29 -0.11
C ALA A 43 8.49 -4.84 0.17
N VAL A 44 7.23 -4.61 0.54
CA VAL A 44 6.73 -3.30 0.99
C VAL A 44 7.24 -3.00 2.40
N ILE A 45 7.18 -4.00 3.28
CA ILE A 45 7.65 -3.88 4.67
C ILE A 45 9.16 -3.59 4.68
N ASP A 46 9.95 -4.31 3.89
CA ASP A 46 11.38 -4.09 3.76
C ASP A 46 11.68 -2.63 3.40
N ARG A 47 10.94 -2.05 2.45
CA ARG A 47 11.08 -0.64 2.04
C ARG A 47 10.75 0.33 3.17
N LEU A 48 9.66 0.09 3.90
CA LEU A 48 9.31 0.91 5.07
C LEU A 48 10.41 0.85 6.15
N LEU A 49 11.00 -0.32 6.37
CA LEU A 49 12.11 -0.51 7.32
C LEU A 49 13.41 0.16 6.82
N GLU A 50 13.64 0.20 5.51
CA GLU A 50 14.74 0.93 4.86
C GLU A 50 14.54 2.46 4.92
N GLY A 51 13.36 2.94 5.34
CA GLY A 51 13.02 4.35 5.48
C GLY A 51 12.39 4.98 4.24
N ASP A 52 11.96 4.16 3.27
CA ASP A 52 11.25 4.64 2.10
C ASP A 52 9.82 5.07 2.44
N GLU A 53 9.38 6.14 1.76
CA GLU A 53 8.00 6.62 1.86
C GLU A 53 7.09 5.86 0.89
N ILE A 54 6.00 5.31 1.41
CA ILE A 54 4.99 4.55 0.67
C ILE A 54 3.62 5.17 0.90
N VAL A 55 2.86 5.44 -0.16
CA VAL A 55 1.50 5.99 -0.09
C VAL A 55 0.50 5.10 -0.81
N ALA A 56 -0.77 5.14 -0.41
CA ALA A 56 -1.83 4.54 -1.21
C ALA A 56 -2.19 5.49 -2.34
N VAL A 57 -2.46 4.97 -3.54
CA VAL A 57 -2.69 5.75 -4.75
C VAL A 57 -3.96 5.26 -5.46
N CYS A 58 -4.85 6.19 -5.80
CA CYS A 58 -5.99 5.95 -6.68
C CYS A 58 -5.96 6.92 -7.86
N GLU A 59 -6.43 6.48 -9.03
CA GLU A 59 -6.65 7.35 -10.17
C GLU A 59 -8.03 8.02 -10.06
N ALA A 60 -8.05 9.34 -10.00
CA ALA A 60 -9.27 10.14 -9.99
C ALA A 60 -9.80 10.35 -11.41
N SER A 61 -11.07 10.78 -11.50
CA SER A 61 -11.70 11.19 -12.75
C SER A 61 -10.84 12.22 -13.49
N GLY A 62 -10.37 11.87 -14.69
CA GLY A 62 -9.47 12.70 -15.51
C GLY A 62 -8.00 12.27 -15.51
N GLY A 63 -7.65 11.11 -14.92
CA GLY A 63 -6.31 10.53 -15.01
C GLY A 63 -5.31 11.08 -13.99
N LYS A 64 -5.78 11.86 -13.02
CA LYS A 64 -4.95 12.43 -11.97
C LYS A 64 -4.78 11.43 -10.83
N LEU A 65 -3.54 11.21 -10.39
CA LEU A 65 -3.28 10.42 -9.19
C LEU A 65 -3.66 11.21 -7.93
N VAL A 66 -4.36 10.54 -7.01
CA VAL A 66 -4.67 11.00 -5.66
C VAL A 66 -4.07 10.00 -4.69
N HIS A 67 -3.40 10.50 -3.66
CA HIS A 67 -2.67 9.65 -2.73
C HIS A 67 -2.82 10.11 -1.29
N SER A 68 -2.64 9.18 -0.35
CA SER A 68 -2.68 9.44 1.08
C SER A 68 -1.35 9.89 1.66
N GLY A 69 -1.33 10.07 2.98
CA GLY A 69 -0.10 10.21 3.74
C GLY A 69 0.69 8.89 3.80
N PRO A 70 1.93 8.96 4.33
CA PRO A 70 2.81 7.81 4.40
C PRO A 70 2.21 6.63 5.18
N ALA A 71 2.42 5.43 4.66
CA ALA A 71 2.09 4.19 5.34
C ALA A 71 2.91 4.05 6.63
N ALA A 72 2.35 3.35 7.61
CA ALA A 72 3.04 2.89 8.79
C ALA A 72 3.04 1.35 8.83
N LEU A 73 4.18 0.78 9.26
CA LEU A 73 4.26 -0.62 9.65
C LEU A 73 3.41 -0.82 10.91
N GLN A 74 2.50 -1.78 10.86
CA GLN A 74 1.73 -2.24 12.00
C GLN A 74 2.18 -3.63 12.39
N VAL A 75 2.38 -3.85 13.69
CA VAL A 75 2.71 -5.15 14.25
C VAL A 75 1.61 -5.51 15.24
N GLN A 76 0.92 -6.61 14.99
CA GLN A 76 -0.19 -7.08 15.82
C GLN A 76 0.05 -8.50 16.31
N ASP A 77 -0.49 -8.82 17.49
CA ASP A 77 -0.51 -10.19 17.99
C ASP A 77 -1.44 -11.02 17.08
N SER A 78 -0.88 -12.08 16.50
CA SER A 78 -1.64 -12.99 15.65
C SER A 78 -2.43 -13.97 16.49
N LEU A 79 -3.63 -14.32 16.03
CA LEU A 79 -4.52 -15.30 16.66
C LEU A 79 -3.88 -16.70 16.86
N HIS A 80 -2.70 -16.95 16.26
CA HIS A 80 -1.98 -18.22 16.34
C HIS A 80 -0.69 -18.14 17.18
N GLY A 81 -0.52 -17.11 18.02
CA GLY A 81 0.57 -17.04 19.01
C GLY A 81 1.92 -16.54 18.47
N GLY A 82 1.91 -15.77 17.39
CA GLY A 82 3.08 -15.05 16.84
C GLY A 82 2.77 -13.58 16.56
N TRP A 83 3.76 -12.82 16.09
CA TRP A 83 3.55 -11.44 15.61
C TRP A 83 3.26 -11.43 14.11
N GLU A 84 2.34 -10.58 13.68
CA GLU A 84 2.04 -10.34 12.27
C GLU A 84 2.34 -8.89 11.91
N GLU A 85 3.06 -8.72 10.80
CA GLU A 85 3.38 -7.42 10.20
C GLU A 85 2.37 -7.09 9.10
N SER A 86 1.86 -5.87 9.13
CA SER A 86 0.93 -5.34 8.14
C SER A 86 1.20 -3.86 7.89
N ILE A 87 0.45 -3.24 6.97
CA ILE A 87 0.57 -1.82 6.65
C ILE A 87 -0.76 -1.11 6.90
N ALA A 88 -0.69 0.13 7.36
CA ALA A 88 -1.85 1.02 7.43
C ALA A 88 -1.51 2.42 6.93
N PHE A 89 -2.54 3.12 6.48
CA PHE A 89 -2.45 4.52 6.06
C PHE A 89 -3.22 5.41 7.04
N PRO A 90 -2.81 6.68 7.22
CA PRO A 90 -3.56 7.65 8.02
C PRO A 90 -4.98 7.84 7.46
N ASP A 91 -5.96 7.93 8.35
CA ASP A 91 -7.35 8.21 7.97
C ASP A 91 -7.61 9.72 8.04
N ASP A 92 -7.37 10.43 6.94
CA ASP A 92 -7.60 11.87 6.84
C ASP A 92 -8.94 12.21 6.13
N GLY A 93 -9.72 11.18 5.78
CA GLY A 93 -11.07 11.26 5.19
C GLY A 93 -11.15 11.85 3.77
N LYS A 94 -10.03 12.34 3.20
CA LYS A 94 -9.99 12.95 1.86
C LYS A 94 -9.02 12.25 0.92
N THR A 95 -8.19 11.35 1.43
CA THR A 95 -7.23 10.59 0.65
C THR A 95 -7.51 9.10 0.73
N PRO A 96 -7.08 8.31 -0.29
CA PRO A 96 -7.35 6.88 -0.30
C PRO A 96 -6.60 6.15 0.82
N GLY A 97 -7.31 5.39 1.64
CA GLY A 97 -6.73 4.43 2.56
C GLY A 97 -6.62 3.03 1.96
N LEU A 98 -6.10 2.08 2.75
CA LEU A 98 -5.93 0.68 2.33
C LEU A 98 -7.24 0.04 1.82
N ARG A 99 -8.36 0.37 2.47
CA ARG A 99 -9.70 -0.13 2.14
C ARG A 99 -10.29 0.44 0.85
N ASP A 100 -9.77 1.57 0.39
CA ASP A 100 -10.23 2.25 -0.81
C ASP A 100 -9.52 1.75 -2.06
N LEU A 101 -8.47 0.94 -1.88
CA LEU A 101 -7.70 0.36 -2.97
C LEU A 101 -8.46 -0.79 -3.63
N PRO A 102 -8.47 -0.85 -4.98
CA PRO A 102 -9.05 -1.96 -5.72
C PRO A 102 -8.27 -3.27 -5.47
N ARG A 103 -8.92 -4.38 -5.80
CA ARG A 103 -8.30 -5.72 -5.86
C ARG A 103 -7.91 -6.06 -7.29
N PHE A 104 -6.92 -6.94 -7.46
CA PHE A 104 -6.39 -7.37 -8.76
C PHE A 104 -6.10 -8.87 -8.82
#